data_AF-A0A8J7I5N7-F1
#
_entry.id   AF-A0A8J7I5N7-F1
#
_cell.length_a   1.000
_cell.length_b   1.000
_cell.length_c   1.000
_cell.angle_alpha   90.00
_cell.angle_beta   90.00
_cell.angle_gamma   90.00
#
_symmetry.space_group_name_H-M   'P 1'
#
loop_
_entity.id
_entity.type
_entity.pdbx_description
1 polymer ?
#
loop_
_entity_poly.entity_id
_entity_poly.type
_entity_poly.pdbx_seq_one_letter_code
_entity_poly.pdbx_strand_id
1 'polypeptide(L)'
;MRKHCKLAISAAIVSFGLGVTSSAQASSITLSTSDSQLTEGYNNQGWWNTYTSNFDYNSNDNDNYLTGKLSKTVYRSFFTFDVSVLKNRPISSATLKIQRFQGSGYSTHTLGLFDVSTPAIALNQKVNNPDLSIYDDLGSGKSYGNFKVTSFGDKNEVLNFSLNSNAIADINAKDEKYFSIGAALLGDLKPAYQYLFAYSADTPVKLVVTTASVPEPLTLGGTVVAGAMGWWIKRKRQAR
;
A
#
# COMPACT_ATOMS: atom_id res chain seq x y z
N MET A 1 32.11 40.68 70.82
CA MET A 1 31.87 39.42 70.08
C MET A 1 30.67 39.62 69.14
N ARG A 2 30.91 39.94 67.86
CA ARG A 2 29.86 40.10 66.83
C ARG A 2 29.76 38.80 66.03
N LYS A 3 28.59 38.16 66.02
CA LYS A 3 28.30 36.99 65.18
C LYS A 3 27.75 37.46 63.84
N HIS A 4 28.45 37.15 62.75
CA HIS A 4 27.97 37.35 61.38
C HIS A 4 27.12 36.15 60.96
N CYS A 5 25.82 36.34 60.71
CA CYS A 5 24.99 35.37 60.00
C CYS A 5 25.23 35.53 58.49
N LYS A 6 25.68 34.45 57.84
CA LYS A 6 25.77 34.37 56.38
C LYS A 6 24.38 34.02 55.83
N LEU A 7 23.86 34.85 54.92
CA LEU A 7 22.65 34.59 54.14
C LEU A 7 23.05 33.67 52.96
N ALA A 8 22.43 32.49 52.85
CA ALA A 8 22.58 31.63 51.69
C ALA A 8 21.48 31.97 50.66
N ILE A 9 21.88 32.36 49.45
CA ILE A 9 20.98 32.59 48.31
C ILE A 9 20.89 31.26 47.55
N SER A 10 19.75 30.58 47.66
CA SER A 10 19.43 29.43 46.81
C SER A 10 18.97 29.92 45.44
N ALA A 11 19.80 29.71 44.41
CA ALA A 11 19.40 29.90 43.03
C ALA A 11 18.53 28.71 42.58
N ALA A 12 17.28 28.97 42.21
CA ALA A 12 16.43 27.98 41.56
C ALA A 12 16.84 27.88 40.08
N ILE A 13 17.38 26.72 39.69
CA ILE A 13 17.61 26.38 38.28
C ILE A 13 16.26 25.97 37.69
N VAL A 14 15.71 26.80 36.82
CA VAL A 14 14.57 26.43 35.97
C VAL A 14 15.13 25.63 34.80
N SER A 15 15.02 24.31 34.87
CA SER A 15 15.34 23.41 33.77
C SER A 15 14.24 23.50 32.70
N PHE A 16 14.56 24.08 31.54
CA PHE A 16 13.76 23.93 30.33
C PHE A 16 13.88 22.49 29.85
N GLY A 17 12.81 21.71 29.98
CA GLY A 17 12.72 20.40 29.35
C GLY A 17 12.67 20.58 27.84
N LEU A 18 13.75 20.23 27.15
CA LEU A 18 13.75 19.97 25.71
C LEU A 18 12.84 18.76 25.47
N GLY A 19 11.61 19.02 25.02
CA GLY A 19 10.72 17.96 24.56
C GLY A 19 11.34 17.29 23.35
N VAL A 20 11.87 16.07 23.53
CA VAL A 20 12.24 15.20 22.42
C VAL A 20 10.96 14.82 21.67
N THR A 21 10.79 15.30 20.45
CA THR A 21 9.68 14.87 19.59
C THR A 21 9.95 13.43 19.15
N SER A 22 9.16 12.48 19.63
CA SER A 22 9.12 11.14 19.05
C SER A 22 8.45 11.22 17.68
N SER A 23 9.15 10.77 16.64
CA SER A 23 8.54 10.51 15.33
C SER A 23 8.17 9.04 15.27
N ALA A 24 6.96 8.72 14.78
CA ALA A 24 6.66 7.35 14.39
C ALA A 24 7.64 6.94 13.26
N GLN A 25 8.39 5.85 13.46
CA GLN A 25 9.34 5.39 12.44
C GLN A 25 8.60 4.78 11.26
N ALA A 26 9.18 4.93 10.07
CA ALA A 26 8.73 4.22 8.88
C ALA A 26 8.77 2.71 9.14
N SER A 27 7.66 2.03 8.86
CA SER A 27 7.51 0.59 9.01
C SER A 27 7.06 -0.04 7.69
N SER A 28 7.54 -1.26 7.44
CA SER A 28 7.15 -2.05 6.28
C SER A 28 6.04 -3.02 6.65
N ILE A 29 4.99 -3.06 5.83
CA ILE A 29 3.84 -3.95 5.98
C ILE A 29 3.74 -4.78 4.69
N THR A 30 3.60 -6.10 4.82
CA THR A 30 3.37 -7.00 3.70
C THR A 30 1.92 -7.47 3.72
N LEU A 31 1.22 -7.24 2.61
CA LEU A 31 -0.11 -7.75 2.34
C LEU A 31 -0.01 -8.89 1.34
N SER A 32 -0.90 -9.87 1.44
CA SER A 32 -0.97 -11.01 0.54
C SER A 32 -2.36 -11.12 -0.09
N THR A 33 -2.43 -11.62 -1.33
CA THR A 33 -3.72 -11.99 -1.95
C THR A 33 -4.38 -13.17 -1.24
N SER A 34 -3.64 -13.93 -0.42
CA SER A 34 -4.18 -14.97 0.46
C SER A 34 -4.86 -14.43 1.72
N ASP A 35 -4.71 -13.13 2.02
CA ASP A 35 -5.30 -12.54 3.21
C ASP A 35 -6.75 -12.12 2.94
N SER A 36 -7.66 -12.33 3.91
CA SER A 36 -9.07 -11.94 3.81
C SER A 36 -9.74 -12.39 2.50
N GLN A 37 -9.59 -13.68 2.16
CA GLN A 37 -10.12 -14.29 0.95
C GLN A 37 -11.61 -13.98 0.74
N LEU A 38 -11.97 -13.54 -0.46
CA LEU A 38 -13.35 -13.27 -0.89
C LEU A 38 -14.09 -14.55 -1.29
N THR A 39 -13.35 -15.59 -1.69
CA THR A 39 -13.84 -16.96 -1.84
C THR A 39 -12.93 -17.86 -1.01
N GLU A 40 -13.50 -18.59 -0.05
CA GLU A 40 -12.73 -19.47 0.83
C GLU A 40 -11.89 -20.47 0.03
N GLY A 41 -10.61 -20.59 0.39
CA GLY A 41 -9.67 -21.51 -0.24
C GLY A 41 -8.95 -20.97 -1.47
N TYR A 42 -9.35 -19.80 -1.98
CA TYR A 42 -8.76 -19.21 -3.19
C TYR A 42 -8.18 -17.82 -2.91
N ASN A 43 -7.02 -17.54 -3.51
CA ASN A 43 -6.39 -16.24 -3.38
C ASN A 43 -7.20 -15.17 -4.11
N ASN A 44 -7.16 -13.94 -3.61
CA ASN A 44 -7.82 -12.78 -4.21
C ASN A 44 -7.08 -12.29 -5.47
N GLN A 45 -6.88 -13.19 -6.44
CA GLN A 45 -6.11 -12.98 -7.66
C GLN A 45 -6.65 -13.83 -8.81
N GLY A 46 -6.08 -13.63 -10.00
CA GLY A 46 -6.34 -14.49 -11.14
C GLY A 46 -6.28 -13.69 -12.43
N TRP A 47 -7.08 -14.08 -13.41
CA TRP A 47 -7.25 -13.34 -14.64
C TRP A 47 -8.70 -13.25 -15.08
N TRP A 48 -8.96 -12.27 -15.95
CA TRP A 48 -10.15 -12.17 -16.78
C TRP A 48 -9.77 -12.31 -18.26
N ASN A 49 -10.64 -12.96 -19.03
CA ASN A 49 -10.57 -13.03 -20.48
C ASN A 49 -11.96 -12.87 -21.09
N THR A 50 -12.02 -12.61 -22.40
CA THR A 50 -13.27 -12.44 -23.16
C THR A 50 -13.65 -13.64 -24.02
N TYR A 51 -12.86 -14.73 -23.99
CA TYR A 51 -13.04 -15.90 -24.83
C TYR A 51 -13.48 -17.11 -24.02
N THR A 52 -14.71 -17.57 -24.23
CA THR A 52 -15.19 -18.80 -23.60
C THR A 52 -14.83 -20.02 -24.44
N SER A 53 -14.05 -20.92 -23.84
CA SER A 53 -13.92 -22.32 -24.26
C SER A 53 -14.22 -23.21 -23.05
N ASN A 54 -14.47 -24.50 -23.26
CA ASN A 54 -14.68 -25.46 -22.16
C ASN A 54 -13.49 -25.54 -21.17
N PHE A 55 -12.32 -25.02 -21.54
CA PHE A 55 -11.09 -25.07 -20.75
C PHE A 55 -10.54 -23.69 -20.36
N ASP A 56 -11.11 -22.60 -20.87
CA ASP A 56 -10.63 -21.22 -20.69
C ASP A 56 -11.71 -20.28 -20.13
N TYR A 57 -12.55 -20.79 -19.23
CA TYR A 57 -13.56 -19.95 -18.57
C TYR A 57 -12.97 -19.26 -17.34
N ASN A 58 -13.45 -18.04 -17.10
CA ASN A 58 -13.13 -17.30 -15.89
C ASN A 58 -13.75 -18.04 -14.70
N SER A 59 -12.97 -18.34 -13.67
CA SER A 59 -13.44 -19.13 -12.52
C SER A 59 -12.84 -18.64 -11.22
N ASN A 60 -13.64 -18.66 -10.15
CA ASN A 60 -13.21 -18.27 -8.80
C ASN A 60 -12.08 -19.15 -8.28
N ASP A 61 -12.06 -20.41 -8.70
CA ASP A 61 -11.08 -21.40 -8.26
C ASP A 61 -9.72 -21.31 -8.99
N ASN A 62 -9.61 -20.39 -9.95
CA ASN A 62 -8.41 -20.22 -10.73
C ASN A 62 -7.58 -19.03 -10.22
N ASP A 63 -6.54 -19.37 -9.46
CA ASP A 63 -5.56 -18.45 -8.88
C ASP A 63 -4.39 -18.11 -9.81
N ASN A 64 -4.33 -18.72 -11.00
CA ASN A 64 -3.29 -18.43 -11.98
C ASN A 64 -3.42 -16.97 -12.45
N TYR A 65 -2.33 -16.21 -12.43
CA TYR A 65 -2.27 -14.81 -12.88
C TYR A 65 -1.53 -14.64 -14.21
N LEU A 66 -1.70 -15.60 -15.12
CA LEU A 66 -1.28 -15.51 -16.51
C LEU A 66 -1.69 -14.16 -17.10
N THR A 67 -0.72 -13.45 -17.67
CA THR A 67 -0.93 -12.15 -18.30
C THR A 67 -0.42 -12.18 -19.73
N GLY A 68 -1.26 -11.83 -20.71
CA GLY A 68 -0.93 -11.87 -22.13
C GLY A 68 -1.74 -12.90 -22.90
N LYS A 69 -1.19 -13.40 -24.01
CA LYS A 69 -1.90 -14.25 -24.96
C LYS A 69 -1.43 -15.70 -24.90
N LEU A 70 -2.37 -16.62 -24.69
CA LEU A 70 -2.17 -18.07 -24.84
C LEU A 70 -3.07 -18.57 -25.97
N SER A 71 -2.46 -19.02 -27.07
CA SER A 71 -3.17 -19.41 -28.30
C SER A 71 -4.05 -18.28 -28.87
N LYS A 72 -5.37 -18.36 -28.71
CA LYS A 72 -6.35 -17.38 -29.22
C LYS A 72 -6.86 -16.43 -28.13
N THR A 73 -6.58 -16.72 -26.87
CA THR A 73 -7.16 -16.02 -25.73
C THR A 73 -6.15 -15.03 -25.16
N VAL A 74 -6.62 -13.82 -24.86
CA VAL A 74 -5.83 -12.81 -24.16
C VAL A 74 -6.37 -12.67 -22.74
N TYR A 75 -5.49 -12.80 -21.78
CA TYR A 75 -5.76 -12.77 -20.35
C TYR A 75 -5.15 -11.50 -19.76
N ARG A 76 -5.90 -10.84 -18.89
CA ARG A 76 -5.44 -9.72 -18.07
C ARG A 76 -5.58 -10.14 -16.63
N SER A 77 -4.49 -10.06 -15.88
CA SER A 77 -4.48 -10.52 -14.49
C SER A 77 -4.88 -9.42 -13.54
N PHE A 78 -5.24 -9.82 -12.33
CA PHE A 78 -5.53 -8.90 -11.24
C PHE A 78 -5.02 -9.43 -9.91
N PHE A 79 -4.78 -8.52 -8.99
CA PHE A 79 -4.36 -8.80 -7.61
C PHE A 79 -5.13 -7.89 -6.66
N THR A 80 -5.83 -8.46 -5.68
CA THR A 80 -6.63 -7.72 -4.70
C THR A 80 -6.09 -7.95 -3.30
N PHE A 81 -5.84 -6.86 -2.58
CA PHE A 81 -5.26 -6.87 -1.24
C PHE A 81 -6.22 -6.25 -0.24
N ASP A 82 -6.32 -6.84 0.95
CA ASP A 82 -6.96 -6.19 2.09
C ASP A 82 -6.02 -5.12 2.65
N VAL A 83 -6.43 -3.86 2.50
CA VAL A 83 -5.68 -2.68 2.96
C VAL A 83 -6.22 -2.11 4.26
N SER A 84 -7.16 -2.78 4.92
CA SER A 84 -7.75 -2.29 6.18
C SER A 84 -6.70 -2.02 7.28
N VAL A 85 -5.61 -2.79 7.29
CA VAL A 85 -4.47 -2.61 8.21
C VAL A 85 -3.68 -1.32 7.97
N LEU A 86 -3.86 -0.68 6.81
CA LEU A 86 -3.19 0.57 6.43
C LEU A 86 -3.98 1.82 6.83
N LYS A 87 -5.21 1.66 7.34
CA LYS A 87 -6.07 2.79 7.70
C LYS A 87 -5.36 3.75 8.67
N ASN A 88 -5.42 5.04 8.35
CA ASN A 88 -4.76 6.13 9.07
C ASN A 88 -3.21 6.06 9.10
N ARG A 89 -2.59 5.28 8.20
CA ARG A 89 -1.13 5.22 8.06
C ARG A 89 -0.75 5.78 6.69
N PRO A 90 -0.10 6.96 6.63
CA PRO A 90 0.34 7.49 5.34
C PRO A 90 1.38 6.55 4.73
N ILE A 91 1.17 6.16 3.48
CA ILE A 91 2.06 5.28 2.72
C ILE A 91 3.01 6.14 1.87
N SER A 92 4.30 5.83 1.95
CA SER A 92 5.37 6.52 1.22
C SER A 92 5.87 5.74 0.01
N SER A 93 5.78 4.40 0.04
CA SER A 93 6.16 3.55 -1.08
C SER A 93 5.38 2.24 -1.09
N ALA A 94 5.28 1.62 -2.28
CA ALA A 94 4.65 0.34 -2.48
C ALA A 94 5.40 -0.45 -3.56
N THR A 95 5.57 -1.75 -3.33
CA THR A 95 6.22 -2.68 -4.25
C THR A 95 5.35 -3.92 -4.40
N LEU A 96 4.91 -4.19 -5.62
CA LEU A 96 4.24 -5.43 -5.97
C LEU A 96 5.30 -6.52 -6.22
N LYS A 97 5.14 -7.67 -5.56
CA LYS A 97 6.05 -8.81 -5.65
C LYS A 97 5.34 -10.00 -6.28
N ILE A 98 5.79 -10.39 -7.47
CA ILE A 98 5.19 -11.47 -8.27
C ILE A 98 6.27 -12.50 -8.56
N GLN A 99 5.98 -13.78 -8.35
CA GLN A 99 6.88 -14.86 -8.77
C GLN A 99 6.80 -15.05 -10.29
N ARG A 100 7.95 -15.23 -10.95
CA ARG A 100 8.07 -15.22 -12.42
C ARG A 100 7.28 -16.33 -13.12
N PHE A 101 7.33 -17.56 -12.60
CA PHE A 101 6.78 -18.74 -13.28
C PHE A 101 7.20 -18.83 -14.76
N GLN A 102 6.29 -19.21 -15.66
CA GLN A 102 6.58 -19.41 -17.07
C GLN A 102 6.15 -18.20 -17.91
N GLY A 103 7.03 -17.77 -18.81
CA GLY A 103 6.71 -16.84 -19.89
C GLY A 103 6.93 -17.47 -21.27
N SER A 104 6.43 -16.81 -22.31
CA SER A 104 6.64 -17.21 -23.71
C SER A 104 6.53 -16.01 -24.66
N GLY A 105 6.86 -16.23 -25.94
CA GLY A 105 6.85 -15.21 -26.99
C GLY A 105 8.17 -14.45 -27.09
N TYR A 106 8.09 -13.12 -27.24
CA TYR A 106 9.28 -12.26 -27.27
C TYR A 106 10.16 -12.42 -26.03
N SER A 107 11.45 -12.13 -26.18
CA SER A 107 12.44 -12.17 -25.10
C SER A 107 12.09 -11.25 -23.93
N THR A 108 11.48 -10.11 -24.23
CA THR A 108 11.06 -9.10 -23.26
C THR A 108 9.69 -8.56 -23.61
N HIS A 109 8.80 -8.48 -22.62
CA HIS A 109 7.48 -7.86 -22.71
C HIS A 109 7.45 -6.54 -21.95
N THR A 110 6.52 -5.65 -22.33
CA THR A 110 6.14 -4.53 -21.47
C THR A 110 4.91 -4.93 -20.66
N LEU A 111 5.07 -5.10 -19.35
CA LEU A 111 3.98 -5.29 -18.40
C LEU A 111 3.48 -3.90 -17.95
N GLY A 112 2.21 -3.61 -18.18
CA GLY A 112 1.53 -2.45 -17.60
C GLY A 112 0.77 -2.86 -16.35
N LEU A 113 0.85 -2.03 -15.31
CA LEU A 113 0.04 -2.13 -14.09
C LEU A 113 -0.89 -0.92 -13.99
N PHE A 114 -2.14 -1.15 -13.59
CA PHE A 114 -3.21 -0.15 -13.63
C PHE A 114 -4.08 -0.17 -12.38
N ASP A 115 -4.76 0.95 -12.14
CA ASP A 115 -5.90 0.98 -11.22
C ASP A 115 -7.04 0.09 -11.71
N VAL A 116 -7.93 -0.26 -10.79
CA VAL A 116 -9.10 -1.10 -11.06
C VAL A 116 -10.30 -0.43 -10.41
N SER A 117 -11.25 -0.01 -11.24
CA SER A 117 -12.49 0.62 -10.79
C SER A 117 -13.57 -0.41 -10.44
N THR A 118 -13.46 -1.63 -10.96
CA THR A 118 -14.33 -2.77 -10.66
C THR A 118 -14.27 -3.08 -9.16
N PRO A 119 -15.42 -3.13 -8.46
CA PRO A 119 -15.46 -3.49 -7.04
C PRO A 119 -14.83 -4.86 -6.77
N ALA A 120 -14.03 -4.96 -5.71
CA ALA A 120 -13.27 -6.17 -5.38
C ALA A 120 -14.14 -7.45 -5.33
N ILE A 121 -15.35 -7.36 -4.80
CA ILE A 121 -16.29 -8.50 -4.77
C ILE A 121 -16.63 -8.95 -6.19
N ALA A 122 -17.01 -8.03 -7.09
CA ALA A 122 -17.33 -8.37 -8.47
C ALA A 122 -16.10 -8.91 -9.22
N LEU A 123 -14.93 -8.30 -9.01
CA LEU A 123 -13.67 -8.72 -9.63
C LEU A 123 -13.23 -10.15 -9.25
N ASN A 124 -13.55 -10.59 -8.04
CA ASN A 124 -13.19 -11.94 -7.56
C ASN A 124 -14.30 -12.98 -7.76
N GLN A 125 -15.50 -12.57 -8.19
CA GLN A 125 -16.66 -13.43 -8.46
C GLN A 125 -16.84 -13.65 -9.98
N LYS A 126 -16.04 -14.55 -10.53
CA LYS A 126 -15.92 -14.95 -11.95
C LYS A 126 -16.98 -15.98 -12.43
N VAL A 127 -17.90 -16.45 -11.58
CA VAL A 127 -18.77 -17.63 -11.82
C VAL A 127 -19.69 -17.65 -13.06
N ASN A 128 -19.95 -16.53 -13.76
CA ASN A 128 -20.76 -16.49 -14.99
C ASN A 128 -20.17 -15.47 -15.98
N ASN A 129 -19.01 -15.79 -16.57
CA ASN A 129 -18.18 -14.78 -17.22
C ASN A 129 -17.49 -15.26 -18.50
N PRO A 130 -17.68 -14.49 -19.60
CA PRO A 130 -16.84 -13.32 -19.91
C PRO A 130 -17.56 -11.99 -19.62
N ASP A 131 -16.84 -10.98 -19.14
CA ASP A 131 -17.33 -9.60 -18.95
C ASP A 131 -16.25 -8.67 -19.52
N LEU A 132 -16.60 -8.02 -20.62
CA LEU A 132 -15.69 -7.14 -21.33
C LEU A 132 -15.35 -5.89 -20.51
N SER A 133 -16.24 -5.40 -19.67
CA SER A 133 -15.98 -4.20 -18.86
C SER A 133 -14.93 -4.45 -17.79
N ILE A 134 -15.02 -5.58 -17.08
CA ILE A 134 -14.02 -6.00 -16.09
C ILE A 134 -12.69 -6.29 -16.80
N TYR A 135 -12.73 -7.00 -17.93
CA TYR A 135 -11.53 -7.23 -18.74
C TYR A 135 -10.84 -5.92 -19.18
N ASP A 136 -11.61 -4.94 -19.65
CA ASP A 136 -11.08 -3.67 -20.14
C ASP A 136 -10.48 -2.81 -19.00
N ASP A 137 -11.11 -2.83 -17.83
CA ASP A 137 -10.64 -2.18 -16.60
C ASP A 137 -9.24 -2.67 -16.18
N LEU A 138 -8.94 -3.97 -16.31
CA LEU A 138 -7.64 -4.54 -15.90
C LEU A 138 -6.42 -4.13 -16.75
N GLY A 139 -6.63 -3.52 -17.91
CA GLY A 139 -5.56 -3.17 -18.84
C GLY A 139 -5.56 -1.72 -19.29
N SER A 140 -6.32 -0.85 -18.62
CA SER A 140 -6.46 0.56 -18.96
C SER A 140 -6.60 1.42 -17.71
N GLY A 141 -6.80 2.74 -17.87
CA GLY A 141 -6.91 3.65 -16.74
C GLY A 141 -5.58 4.28 -16.33
N LYS A 142 -5.50 4.66 -15.06
CA LYS A 142 -4.35 5.29 -14.42
C LYS A 142 -3.24 4.26 -14.19
N SER A 143 -2.12 4.46 -14.88
CA SER A 143 -0.96 3.57 -14.73
C SER A 143 -0.31 3.68 -13.35
N TYR A 144 -0.04 2.53 -12.75
CA TYR A 144 0.81 2.33 -11.57
C TYR A 144 2.27 2.01 -11.93
N GLY A 145 2.56 1.74 -13.21
CA GLY A 145 3.90 1.53 -13.74
C GLY A 145 3.91 0.73 -15.04
N ASN A 146 5.01 0.82 -15.77
CA ASN A 146 5.29 0.04 -16.98
C ASN A 146 6.68 -0.58 -16.86
N PHE A 147 6.77 -1.90 -16.99
CA PHE A 147 7.99 -2.64 -16.67
C PHE A 147 8.42 -3.53 -17.83
N LYS A 148 9.72 -3.57 -18.11
CA LYS A 148 10.30 -4.52 -19.05
C LYS A 148 10.56 -5.83 -18.29
N VAL A 149 9.88 -6.90 -18.70
CA VAL A 149 9.98 -8.21 -18.05
C VAL A 149 10.39 -9.25 -19.08
N THR A 150 11.46 -9.99 -18.80
CA THR A 150 11.89 -11.08 -19.67
C THR A 150 10.92 -12.25 -19.61
N SER A 151 10.70 -12.95 -20.72
CA SER A 151 9.86 -14.16 -20.77
C SER A 151 10.58 -15.41 -20.24
N PHE A 152 11.87 -15.31 -19.97
CA PHE A 152 12.73 -16.35 -19.42
C PHE A 152 13.43 -15.88 -18.13
N GLY A 153 13.90 -16.84 -17.35
CA GLY A 153 14.56 -16.64 -16.06
C GLY A 153 14.30 -17.80 -15.12
N ASP A 154 14.73 -17.68 -13.86
CA ASP A 154 14.35 -18.64 -12.83
C ASP A 154 12.85 -18.53 -12.54
N LYS A 155 12.11 -19.62 -12.67
CA LYS A 155 10.66 -19.68 -12.41
C LYS A 155 10.29 -19.35 -10.96
N ASN A 156 11.24 -19.48 -10.03
CA ASN A 156 11.08 -19.15 -8.62
C ASN A 156 11.53 -17.73 -8.27
N GLU A 157 12.06 -16.98 -9.25
CA GLU A 157 12.46 -15.59 -9.04
C GLU A 157 11.25 -14.74 -8.65
N VAL A 158 11.38 -13.99 -7.55
CA VAL A 158 10.40 -12.98 -7.15
C VAL A 158 10.79 -11.65 -7.79
N LEU A 159 9.98 -11.21 -8.74
CA LEU A 159 10.11 -9.92 -9.40
C LEU A 159 9.51 -8.83 -8.52
N ASN A 160 10.18 -7.68 -8.46
CA ASN A 160 9.79 -6.55 -7.63
C ASN A 160 9.45 -5.36 -8.52
N PHE A 161 8.21 -4.89 -8.45
CA PHE A 161 7.70 -3.77 -9.23
C PHE A 161 7.39 -2.61 -8.30
N SER A 162 8.27 -1.61 -8.27
CA SER A 162 8.04 -0.36 -7.52
C SER A 162 6.92 0.44 -8.17
N LEU A 163 5.82 0.61 -7.45
CA LEU A 163 4.65 1.34 -7.95
C LEU A 163 4.89 2.84 -7.88
N ASN A 164 4.34 3.58 -8.84
CA ASN A 164 4.52 5.03 -8.95
C ASN A 164 3.62 5.82 -7.98
N SER A 165 3.72 7.16 -8.02
CA SER A 165 2.95 8.06 -7.16
C SER A 165 1.44 7.94 -7.30
N ASN A 166 0.93 7.47 -8.44
CA ASN A 166 -0.51 7.26 -8.62
C ASN A 166 -1.01 6.11 -7.73
N ALA A 167 -0.27 5.01 -7.68
CA ALA A 167 -0.60 3.89 -6.79
C ALA A 167 -0.54 4.32 -5.32
N ILE A 168 0.48 5.11 -4.95
CA ILE A 168 0.61 5.62 -3.58
C ILE A 168 -0.56 6.55 -3.23
N ALA A 169 -0.98 7.41 -4.15
CA ALA A 169 -2.13 8.27 -3.94
C ALA A 169 -3.41 7.45 -3.72
N ASP A 170 -3.63 6.40 -4.51
CA ASP A 170 -4.83 5.56 -4.39
C ASP A 170 -4.85 4.70 -3.14
N ILE A 171 -3.72 4.12 -2.74
CA ILE A 171 -3.62 3.38 -1.48
C ILE A 171 -3.94 4.33 -0.31
N ASN A 172 -3.46 5.58 -0.34
CA ASN A 172 -3.72 6.56 0.71
C ASN A 172 -5.15 7.12 0.69
N ALA A 173 -5.80 7.19 -0.48
CA ALA A 173 -7.15 7.70 -0.65
C ALA A 173 -8.24 6.65 -0.46
N LYS A 174 -7.88 5.36 -0.36
CA LYS A 174 -8.83 4.26 -0.26
C LYS A 174 -9.52 4.24 1.11
N ASP A 175 -10.82 4.54 1.08
CA ASP A 175 -11.74 4.33 2.22
C ASP A 175 -12.28 2.90 2.28
N GLU A 176 -12.14 2.15 1.20
CA GLU A 176 -12.62 0.77 1.07
C GLU A 176 -11.62 -0.24 1.64
N LYS A 177 -12.13 -1.41 2.04
CA LYS A 177 -11.32 -2.51 2.59
C LYS A 177 -10.29 -3.05 1.60
N TYR A 178 -10.56 -2.99 0.30
CA TYR A 178 -9.76 -3.67 -0.72
C TYR A 178 -9.15 -2.71 -1.74
N PHE A 179 -7.90 -3.00 -2.11
CA PHE A 179 -7.16 -2.34 -3.18
C PHE A 179 -6.77 -3.36 -4.24
N SER A 180 -7.12 -3.08 -5.50
CA SER A 180 -6.88 -3.99 -6.61
C SER A 180 -5.94 -3.36 -7.64
N ILE A 181 -5.09 -4.18 -8.25
CA ILE A 181 -4.18 -3.82 -9.34
C ILE A 181 -4.48 -4.71 -10.52
N GLY A 182 -4.70 -4.11 -11.69
CA GLY A 182 -4.83 -4.81 -12.97
C GLY A 182 -3.48 -4.91 -13.67
N ALA A 183 -3.27 -5.98 -14.43
CA ALA A 183 -2.07 -6.15 -15.24
C ALA A 183 -2.35 -6.67 -16.65
N ALA A 184 -1.69 -6.05 -17.62
CA ALA A 184 -1.79 -6.40 -19.04
C ALA A 184 -0.42 -6.32 -19.72
N LEU A 185 -0.19 -7.17 -20.73
CA LEU A 185 0.93 -6.97 -21.65
C LEU A 185 0.58 -5.86 -22.63
N LEU A 186 1.46 -4.87 -22.72
CA LEU A 186 1.34 -3.74 -23.64
C LEU A 186 2.08 -4.01 -24.94
N GLY A 187 1.55 -3.46 -26.03
CA GLY A 187 2.08 -3.64 -27.37
C GLY A 187 1.37 -4.76 -28.12
N ASP A 188 2.02 -5.22 -29.19
CA ASP A 188 1.44 -6.19 -30.11
C ASP A 188 1.52 -7.62 -29.56
N LEU A 189 0.40 -8.33 -29.61
CA LEU A 189 0.24 -9.74 -29.21
C LEU A 189 0.09 -10.65 -30.44
N LYS A 190 0.94 -10.45 -31.45
CA LYS A 190 0.94 -11.20 -32.72
C LYS A 190 1.19 -12.70 -32.53
N PRO A 191 2.32 -13.14 -31.93
CA PRO A 191 2.55 -14.55 -31.63
C PRO A 191 1.35 -15.23 -30.98
N ALA A 192 1.14 -16.52 -31.26
CA ALA A 192 0.11 -17.30 -30.60
C ALA A 192 0.39 -17.44 -29.09
N TYR A 193 1.66 -17.45 -28.70
CA TYR A 193 2.09 -17.56 -27.31
C TYR A 193 2.92 -16.33 -26.97
N GLN A 194 2.35 -15.45 -26.15
CA GLN A 194 2.99 -14.23 -25.70
C GLN A 194 2.45 -13.84 -24.33
N TYR A 195 3.03 -14.42 -23.28
CA TYR A 195 2.51 -14.28 -21.93
C TYR A 195 3.64 -14.24 -20.89
N LEU A 196 3.28 -13.78 -19.70
CA LEU A 196 4.04 -13.88 -18.47
C LEU A 196 3.22 -14.66 -17.42
N PHE A 197 3.92 -15.20 -16.43
CA PHE A 197 3.35 -15.73 -15.20
C PHE A 197 2.37 -16.90 -15.35
N ALA A 198 2.44 -17.67 -16.44
CA ALA A 198 1.60 -18.85 -16.60
C ALA A 198 1.99 -19.96 -15.61
N TYR A 199 1.01 -20.80 -15.24
CA TYR A 199 1.16 -21.90 -14.28
C TYR A 199 1.50 -21.44 -12.85
N SER A 200 0.94 -20.30 -12.46
CA SER A 200 1.20 -19.62 -11.19
C SER A 200 0.16 -19.87 -10.10
N ALA A 201 -0.69 -20.89 -10.27
CA ALA A 201 -1.71 -21.26 -9.30
C ALA A 201 -1.12 -21.50 -7.90
N ASP A 202 -1.94 -21.26 -6.87
CA ASP A 202 -1.64 -21.50 -5.46
C ASP A 202 -0.48 -20.68 -4.86
N THR A 203 0.11 -19.74 -5.60
CA THR A 203 1.17 -18.86 -5.11
C THR A 203 0.64 -17.44 -4.91
N PRO A 204 0.51 -16.96 -3.66
CA PRO A 204 0.00 -15.62 -3.40
C PRO A 204 0.96 -14.53 -3.88
N VAL A 205 0.40 -13.53 -4.55
CA VAL A 205 1.11 -12.28 -4.86
C VAL A 205 1.13 -11.40 -3.61
N LYS A 206 2.22 -10.63 -3.44
CA LYS A 206 2.42 -9.79 -2.26
C LYS A 206 2.53 -8.32 -2.62
N LEU A 207 1.94 -7.46 -1.80
CA LEU A 207 2.13 -6.01 -1.85
C LEU A 207 2.87 -5.58 -0.60
N VAL A 208 4.08 -5.06 -0.77
CA VAL A 208 4.89 -4.53 0.34
C VAL A 208 4.78 -3.02 0.33
N VAL A 209 4.22 -2.44 1.39
CA VAL A 209 4.10 -0.99 1.57
C VAL A 209 5.01 -0.51 2.68
N THR A 210 5.49 0.73 2.56
CA THR A 210 6.23 1.42 3.63
C THR A 210 5.43 2.63 4.08
N THR A 211 5.27 2.78 5.39
CA THR A 211 4.62 3.94 5.99
C THR A 211 5.56 5.14 6.03
N ALA A 212 5.03 6.35 5.91
CA ALA A 212 5.77 7.59 6.14
C ALA A 212 5.95 7.81 7.64
N SER A 213 7.07 8.41 8.02
CA SER A 213 7.25 8.90 9.39
C SER A 213 6.29 10.06 9.62
N VAL A 214 5.42 9.95 10.63
CA VAL A 214 4.54 11.04 11.05
C VAL A 214 5.20 11.72 12.26
N PRO A 215 5.57 13.01 12.18
CA PRO A 215 5.91 13.79 13.36
C PRO A 215 4.67 13.83 14.25
N GLU A 216 4.79 13.44 15.52
CA GLU A 216 3.66 13.60 16.43
C GLU A 216 3.22 15.07 16.45
N PRO A 217 1.90 15.37 16.43
CA PRO A 217 1.45 16.73 16.62
C PRO A 217 2.02 17.20 17.95
N LEU A 218 2.68 18.36 17.95
CA LEU A 218 3.18 19.01 19.15
C LEU A 218 2.06 18.98 20.19
N THR A 219 2.18 18.11 21.19
CA THR A 219 1.34 18.20 22.36
C THR A 219 1.78 19.48 23.03
N LEU A 220 1.13 20.60 22.68
CA LEU A 220 1.18 21.86 23.41
C LEU A 220 0.63 21.56 24.80
N GLY A 221 1.47 20.95 25.64
CA GLY A 221 1.24 20.80 27.06
C GLY A 221 1.08 22.19 27.63
N GLY A 222 -0.17 22.58 27.85
CA GLY A 222 -0.53 23.88 28.38
C GLY A 222 0.11 24.10 29.74
N THR A 223 1.10 24.99 29.78
CA THR A 223 1.44 25.72 31.00
C THR A 223 0.55 26.95 31.08
N VAL A 224 -0.67 26.79 31.60
CA VAL A 224 -1.36 27.92 32.25
C VAL A 224 -0.59 28.16 33.55
N VAL A 225 0.44 28.99 33.51
CA VAL A 225 1.03 29.56 34.72
C VAL A 225 0.03 30.59 35.23
N ALA A 226 -0.89 30.16 36.11
CA ALA A 226 -1.60 31.07 36.99
C ALA A 226 -0.55 31.66 37.95
N GLY A 227 0.08 32.75 37.52
CA GLY A 227 1.05 33.49 38.30
C GLY A 227 0.37 34.11 39.52
N ALA A 228 0.59 33.51 40.69
CA ALA A 228 0.42 34.18 41.96
C ALA A 228 1.43 35.33 42.07
N MET A 229 0.97 36.58 41.91
CA MET A 229 1.71 37.76 42.31
C MET A 229 0.82 38.61 43.22
N GLY A 230 1.02 38.43 44.53
CA GLY A 230 0.55 39.37 45.54
C GLY A 230 1.38 40.65 45.50
N TRP A 231 0.70 41.79 45.59
CA TRP A 231 1.36 43.02 46.04
C TRP A 231 0.57 43.66 47.17
N TRP A 232 1.18 43.59 48.34
CA TRP A 232 0.73 44.16 49.59
C TRP A 232 1.29 45.58 49.67
N ILE A 233 0.46 46.62 49.56
CA ILE A 233 0.83 47.99 49.94
C ILE A 233 0.06 48.33 51.22
N LYS A 234 0.73 48.13 52.36
CA LYS A 234 0.29 48.56 53.68
C LYS A 234 0.90 49.93 53.96
N ARG A 235 0.18 51.03 53.66
CA ARG A 235 0.52 52.37 54.18
C ARG A 235 -0.30 52.63 55.45
N LYS A 236 0.29 52.39 56.62
CA LYS A 236 -0.10 53.08 57.86
C LYS A 236 0.70 54.38 57.93
N ARG A 237 0.01 55.52 57.86
CA ARG A 237 0.52 56.82 58.32
C ARG A 237 -0.03 57.05 59.73
N GLN A 238 0.86 57.33 60.67
CA GLN A 238 0.54 57.95 61.96
C GLN A 238 0.51 59.47 61.79
N ALA A 239 -0.47 60.12 62.43
CA ALA A 239 -0.57 61.53 62.87
C ALA A 239 -2.04 61.71 63.32
N ARG A 240 -2.43 62.16 64.52
CA ARG A 240 -1.81 62.78 65.69
C ARG A 240 -2.51 62.22 66.93
#